data_AF-A0A377TS42-F1
#
_entry.id   AF-A0A377TS42-F1
#
_cell.length_a   1.000
_cell.length_b   1.000
_cell.length_c   1.000
_cell.angle_alpha   90.00
_cell.angle_beta   90.00
_cell.angle_gamma   90.00
#
_symmetry.space_group_name_H-M   'P 1'
#
loop_
_entity.id
_entity.type
_entity.pdbx_description
1 polymer ?
#
loop_
_entity_poly.entity_id
_entity_poly.type
_entity_poly.pdbx_seq_one_letter_code
_entity_poly.pdbx_strand_id
1 'polypeptide(L)'
;MAAKYGYDISGPATTAQEAIQWTYFGYLAAVKSQNGAAMSFGRTSSFLDIYIERDLQAGKITEQDAQEMVDHLVMKLRMVRFLRTPEYDELFSGDPIWATESIGGMGVDGRTLVTKNSFRFLNTLYTMGPSPEPNITILWSEKLPLSFKKFAAKVSIDTSSLQYENDDLMRPDFNNDDYAIACCVSPMVVGKQMQFFGARANLAKTMLYAINGGVDEKLKMQVGPKSEPIKGDVLNFDEVMDRMDHFMDWLAKQYVTALNIIHYMHDKYSYEASLMALHDRDVIRTMACGYRWSVRCC
;
A
#
# COMPACT_ATOMS: atom_id res chain seq x y z
N MET A 1 -5.60 24.68 -6.20
CA MET A 1 -4.75 23.88 -7.11
C MET A 1 -5.44 23.66 -8.45
N ALA A 2 -6.61 22.99 -8.50
CA ALA A 2 -7.34 22.67 -9.74
C ALA A 2 -7.62 23.88 -10.65
N ALA A 3 -7.95 25.05 -10.09
CA ALA A 3 -8.16 26.27 -10.86
C ALA A 3 -6.96 26.70 -11.73
N LYS A 4 -5.72 26.36 -11.33
CA LYS A 4 -4.52 26.62 -12.16
C LYS A 4 -4.50 25.77 -13.45
N TYR A 5 -5.25 24.68 -13.47
CA TYR A 5 -5.46 23.81 -14.62
C TYR A 5 -6.80 24.11 -15.34
N GLY A 6 -7.47 25.21 -15.01
CA GLY A 6 -8.74 25.61 -15.63
C GLY A 6 -9.99 24.88 -15.13
N TYR A 7 -9.90 24.14 -14.02
CA TYR A 7 -11.02 23.41 -13.43
C TYR A 7 -11.56 24.09 -12.16
N ASP A 8 -12.88 24.27 -12.09
CA ASP A 8 -13.60 24.58 -10.85
C ASP A 8 -14.17 23.28 -10.25
N ILE A 9 -13.64 22.89 -9.09
CA ILE A 9 -14.01 21.67 -8.37
C ILE A 9 -14.84 21.98 -7.11
N SER A 10 -15.42 23.18 -7.01
CA SER A 10 -16.28 23.56 -5.88
C SER A 10 -17.59 22.75 -5.86
N GLY A 11 -18.07 22.32 -7.02
CA GLY A 11 -19.20 21.42 -7.19
C GLY A 11 -18.80 19.94 -7.41
N PRO A 12 -19.75 19.01 -7.26
CA PRO A 12 -19.53 17.61 -7.54
C PRO A 12 -19.29 17.36 -9.04
N ALA A 13 -18.51 16.33 -9.36
CA ALA A 13 -18.29 15.89 -10.72
C ALA A 13 -19.61 15.45 -11.40
N THR A 14 -19.82 15.92 -12.62
CA THR A 14 -21.05 15.71 -13.40
C THR A 14 -20.87 14.78 -14.59
N THR A 15 -19.64 14.46 -15.00
CA THR A 15 -19.30 13.52 -16.09
C THR A 15 -18.25 12.48 -15.64
N ALA A 16 -18.02 11.45 -16.45
CA ALA A 16 -16.95 10.48 -16.25
C ALA A 16 -15.56 11.14 -16.24
N GLN A 17 -15.33 12.06 -17.17
CA GLN A 17 -14.09 12.84 -17.24
C GLN A 17 -13.87 13.65 -15.96
N GLU A 18 -14.92 14.33 -15.47
CA GLU A 18 -14.83 15.09 -14.23
C GLU A 18 -14.61 14.17 -13.03
N ALA A 19 -15.29 13.04 -12.94
CA ALA A 19 -15.13 12.12 -11.81
C ALA A 19 -13.69 11.61 -11.69
N ILE A 20 -13.10 11.22 -12.83
CA ILE A 20 -11.70 10.80 -12.92
C ILE A 20 -10.77 11.96 -12.53
N GLN A 21 -10.99 13.14 -13.12
CA GLN A 21 -10.13 14.30 -12.92
C GLN A 21 -10.21 14.86 -11.49
N TRP A 22 -11.37 14.83 -10.83
CA TRP A 22 -11.57 15.34 -9.48
C TRP A 22 -10.92 14.40 -8.47
N THR A 23 -11.11 13.09 -8.66
CA THR A 23 -10.45 12.04 -7.87
C THR A 23 -8.93 12.20 -7.98
N TYR A 24 -8.40 12.38 -9.19
CA TYR A 24 -6.98 12.63 -9.39
C TYR A 24 -6.52 13.95 -8.77
N PHE A 25 -7.32 15.03 -8.75
CA PHE A 25 -6.95 16.26 -8.06
C PHE A 25 -6.84 16.08 -6.54
N GLY A 26 -7.69 15.26 -5.93
CA GLY A 26 -7.54 14.89 -4.52
C GLY A 26 -6.18 14.23 -4.26
N TYR A 27 -5.85 13.21 -5.06
CA TYR A 27 -4.56 12.53 -4.97
C TYR A 27 -3.36 13.45 -5.33
N LEU A 28 -3.51 14.31 -6.33
CA LEU A 28 -2.46 15.25 -6.75
C LEU A 28 -2.14 16.26 -5.64
N ALA A 29 -3.14 16.67 -4.85
CA ALA A 29 -2.89 17.51 -3.68
C ALA A 29 -2.06 16.76 -2.62
N ALA A 30 -2.32 15.47 -2.43
CA ALA A 30 -1.55 14.62 -1.52
C ALA A 30 -0.07 14.53 -1.94
N VAL A 31 0.21 14.07 -3.17
CA VAL A 31 1.59 13.89 -3.65
C VAL A 31 2.35 15.20 -3.91
N LYS A 32 1.66 16.35 -3.90
CA LYS A 32 2.31 17.68 -3.93
C LYS A 32 2.65 18.22 -2.55
N SER A 33 2.04 17.71 -1.49
CA SER A 33 2.22 18.21 -0.12
C SER A 33 2.93 17.23 0.80
N GLN A 34 2.92 15.94 0.46
CA GLN A 34 3.53 14.87 1.24
C GLN A 34 4.41 14.00 0.35
N ASN A 35 5.45 13.41 0.94
CA ASN A 35 6.41 12.52 0.29
C ASN A 35 6.54 11.20 1.07
N GLY A 36 5.43 10.66 1.55
CA GLY A 36 5.37 9.36 2.21
C GLY A 36 6.03 8.26 1.37
N ALA A 37 6.51 7.20 2.01
CA ALA A 37 7.13 6.09 1.28
C ALA A 37 6.12 5.48 0.31
N ALA A 38 4.91 5.17 0.80
CA ALA A 38 3.77 4.74 0.01
C ALA A 38 2.70 5.83 -0.06
N MET A 39 2.30 6.19 -1.27
CA MET A 39 1.21 7.14 -1.54
C MET A 39 0.14 6.42 -2.35
N SER A 40 -0.60 5.52 -1.71
CA SER A 40 -1.57 4.66 -2.41
C SER A 40 -2.78 5.43 -2.94
N PHE A 41 -3.33 4.98 -4.08
CA PHE A 41 -4.43 5.64 -4.76
C PHE A 41 -5.79 5.25 -4.17
N GLY A 42 -5.93 4.00 -3.70
CA GLY A 42 -7.09 3.52 -2.96
C GLY A 42 -7.84 2.39 -3.68
N ARG A 43 -9.17 2.47 -3.68
CA ARG A 43 -10.08 1.53 -4.34
C ARG A 43 -11.04 2.30 -5.24
N THR A 44 -10.55 2.72 -6.39
CA THR A 44 -11.21 3.72 -7.23
C THR A 44 -11.85 3.15 -8.48
N SER A 45 -11.36 2.01 -8.99
CA SER A 45 -11.75 1.51 -10.31
C SER A 45 -13.25 1.32 -10.44
N SER A 46 -13.86 0.66 -9.45
CA SER A 46 -15.29 0.32 -9.47
C SER A 46 -16.17 1.54 -9.16
N PHE A 47 -15.69 2.47 -8.33
CA PHE A 47 -16.34 3.77 -8.11
C PHE A 47 -16.41 4.59 -9.40
N LEU A 48 -15.29 4.70 -10.12
CA LEU A 48 -15.21 5.45 -11.37
C LEU A 48 -16.06 4.81 -12.49
N ASP A 49 -16.26 3.48 -12.46
CA ASP A 49 -17.13 2.80 -13.43
C ASP A 49 -18.58 3.29 -13.36
N ILE A 50 -19.06 3.74 -12.19
CA ILE A 50 -20.43 4.26 -12.03
C ILE A 50 -20.64 5.46 -12.97
N TYR A 51 -19.65 6.35 -13.07
CA TYR A 51 -19.72 7.53 -13.92
C TYR A 51 -19.49 7.20 -15.39
N ILE A 52 -18.53 6.31 -15.67
CA ILE A 52 -18.23 5.85 -17.05
C ILE A 52 -19.44 5.14 -17.64
N GLU A 53 -20.02 4.18 -16.92
CA GLU A 53 -21.17 3.41 -17.39
C GLU A 53 -22.40 4.31 -17.63
N ARG A 54 -22.64 5.29 -16.75
CA ARG A 54 -23.70 6.28 -16.95
C ARG A 54 -23.50 7.08 -18.25
N ASP A 55 -22.29 7.54 -18.51
CA ASP A 55 -22.00 8.35 -19.69
C ASP A 55 -22.00 7.51 -20.99
N LEU A 56 -21.59 6.24 -20.92
CA LEU A 56 -21.73 5.27 -22.01
C LEU A 56 -23.21 5.01 -22.36
N GLN A 57 -24.05 4.75 -21.34
CA GLN A 57 -25.49 4.50 -21.55
C GLN A 57 -26.22 5.73 -22.10
N ALA A 58 -25.78 6.93 -21.75
CA ALA A 58 -26.28 8.18 -22.29
C ALA A 58 -25.72 8.53 -23.69
N GLY A 59 -24.82 7.71 -24.24
CA GLY A 59 -24.17 7.96 -25.54
C GLY A 59 -23.27 9.21 -25.55
N LYS A 60 -22.79 9.67 -24.39
CA LYS A 60 -21.93 10.85 -24.27
C LYS A 60 -20.47 10.57 -24.59
N ILE A 61 -20.04 9.34 -24.34
CA ILE A 61 -18.68 8.84 -24.59
C ILE A 61 -18.77 7.47 -25.25
N THR A 62 -17.71 7.08 -25.94
CA THR A 62 -17.51 5.73 -26.44
C THR A 62 -16.67 4.90 -25.46
N GLU A 63 -16.61 3.58 -25.66
CA GLU A 63 -15.73 2.71 -24.87
C GLU A 63 -14.25 3.06 -25.06
N GLN A 64 -13.87 3.56 -26.24
CA GLN A 64 -12.50 4.02 -26.52
C GLN A 64 -12.19 5.30 -25.74
N ASP A 65 -13.13 6.27 -25.70
CA ASP A 65 -12.96 7.49 -24.89
C ASP A 65 -12.82 7.13 -23.40
N ALA A 66 -13.61 6.16 -22.92
CA ALA A 66 -13.51 5.65 -21.55
C ALA A 66 -12.13 5.04 -21.25
N GLN A 67 -11.59 4.21 -22.16
CA GLN A 67 -10.24 3.66 -22.00
C GLN A 67 -9.18 4.77 -22.05
N GLU A 68 -9.30 5.75 -22.95
CA GLU A 68 -8.34 6.87 -23.04
C GLU A 68 -8.29 7.67 -21.73
N MET A 69 -9.44 7.95 -21.11
CA MET A 69 -9.48 8.62 -19.81
C MET A 69 -8.79 7.81 -18.70
N VAL A 70 -8.98 6.48 -18.68
CA VAL A 70 -8.31 5.58 -17.73
C VAL A 70 -6.81 5.50 -18.01
N ASP A 71 -6.41 5.41 -19.28
CA ASP A 71 -5.01 5.41 -19.68
C ASP A 71 -4.31 6.71 -19.25
N HIS A 72 -4.94 7.87 -19.47
CA HIS A 72 -4.40 9.15 -19.04
C HIS A 72 -4.32 9.30 -17.53
N LEU A 73 -5.29 8.77 -16.77
CA LEU A 73 -5.22 8.71 -15.31
C LEU A 73 -4.01 7.87 -14.87
N VAL A 74 -3.93 6.63 -15.35
CA VAL A 74 -2.86 5.68 -15.00
C VAL A 74 -1.49 6.18 -15.44
N MET A 75 -1.40 6.83 -16.59
CA MET A 75 -0.20 7.52 -17.05
C MET A 75 0.27 8.56 -16.04
N LYS A 76 -0.63 9.31 -15.42
CA LYS A 76 -0.24 10.27 -14.37
C LYS A 76 0.22 9.59 -13.09
N LEU A 77 -0.40 8.47 -12.70
CA LEU A 77 0.06 7.66 -11.57
C LEU A 77 1.49 7.13 -11.81
N ARG A 78 1.80 6.68 -13.04
CA ARG A 78 3.14 6.27 -13.47
C ARG A 78 4.20 7.39 -13.39
N MET A 79 3.79 8.65 -13.33
CA MET A 79 4.67 9.83 -13.38
C MET A 79 4.91 10.48 -12.02
N VAL A 80 4.29 10.00 -10.94
CA VAL A 80 4.56 10.53 -9.59
C VAL A 80 6.00 10.22 -9.21
N ARG A 81 6.74 11.22 -8.72
CA ARG A 81 8.13 11.08 -8.29
C ARG A 81 8.40 11.90 -7.05
N PHE A 82 9.32 11.38 -6.24
CA PHE A 82 9.83 12.07 -5.06
C PHE A 82 11.35 12.12 -5.11
N LEU A 83 11.91 13.24 -4.66
CA LEU A 83 13.36 13.34 -4.47
C LEU A 83 13.76 12.49 -3.26
N ARG A 84 14.63 11.50 -3.46
CA ARG A 84 15.13 10.57 -2.44
C ARG A 84 16.65 10.60 -2.38
N THR A 85 17.21 10.25 -1.23
CA THR A 85 18.66 10.10 -1.04
C THR A 85 19.10 8.67 -1.43
N PRO A 86 20.41 8.44 -1.68
CA PRO A 86 20.90 7.09 -1.97
C PRO A 86 20.58 6.06 -0.87
N GLU A 87 20.62 6.45 0.40
CA GLU A 87 20.29 5.55 1.52
C GLU A 87 18.83 5.09 1.50
N TYR A 88 17.93 5.96 1.00
CA TYR A 88 16.53 5.58 0.80
C TYR A 88 16.40 4.54 -0.31
N ASP A 89 17.12 4.70 -1.43
CA ASP A 89 17.08 3.75 -2.55
C ASP A 89 17.66 2.38 -2.16
N GLU A 90 18.63 2.32 -1.24
CA GLU A 90 19.10 1.03 -0.67
C GLU A 90 18.04 0.32 0.19
N LEU A 91 17.14 1.07 0.83
CA LEU A 91 16.05 0.54 1.66
C LEU A 91 14.80 0.20 0.85
N PHE A 92 14.50 1.01 -0.15
CA PHE A 92 13.31 1.01 -0.99
C PHE A 92 13.72 1.15 -2.47
N SER A 93 14.36 0.11 -2.98
CA SER A 93 14.97 0.10 -4.30
C SER A 93 13.97 0.17 -5.45
N GLY A 94 14.37 0.81 -6.54
CA GLY A 94 13.63 0.79 -7.81
C GLY A 94 12.67 1.95 -8.02
N ASP A 95 12.92 3.07 -7.33
CA ASP A 95 12.09 4.28 -7.36
C ASP A 95 10.57 4.03 -7.12
N PRO A 96 10.20 3.25 -6.08
CA PRO A 96 8.80 2.90 -5.83
C PRO A 96 8.01 4.08 -5.23
N ILE A 97 6.73 4.16 -5.60
CA ILE A 97 5.77 5.14 -5.08
C ILE A 97 4.65 4.44 -4.29
N TRP A 98 4.35 3.20 -4.64
CA TRP A 98 3.18 2.45 -4.22
C TRP A 98 1.90 3.26 -4.39
N ALA A 99 1.64 3.71 -5.62
CA ALA A 99 0.37 4.28 -6.03
C ALA A 99 -0.68 3.16 -6.17
N THR A 100 -0.88 2.41 -5.08
CA THR A 100 -1.63 1.15 -5.05
C THR A 100 -3.10 1.38 -5.34
N GLU A 101 -3.63 0.62 -6.30
CA GLU A 101 -5.04 0.59 -6.66
C GLU A 101 -5.59 -0.81 -6.40
N SER A 102 -6.64 -0.89 -5.58
CA SER A 102 -7.30 -2.14 -5.19
C SER A 102 -8.48 -2.42 -6.12
N ILE A 103 -8.41 -3.51 -6.89
CA ILE A 103 -9.36 -3.83 -7.95
C ILE A 103 -10.19 -5.06 -7.60
N GLY A 104 -11.50 -4.98 -7.84
CA GLY A 104 -12.41 -6.11 -7.73
C GLY A 104 -12.85 -6.38 -6.29
N GLY A 105 -12.72 -7.62 -5.84
CA GLY A 105 -13.30 -8.12 -4.59
C GLY A 105 -14.79 -8.44 -4.69
N MET A 106 -15.37 -8.86 -3.58
CA MET A 106 -16.80 -9.13 -3.43
C MET A 106 -17.42 -8.13 -2.46
N GLY A 107 -18.73 -7.88 -2.58
CA GLY A 107 -19.51 -7.14 -1.60
C GLY A 107 -19.86 -8.01 -0.39
N VAL A 108 -20.17 -7.38 0.74
CA VAL A 108 -20.74 -8.09 1.92
C VAL A 108 -22.10 -8.72 1.58
N ASP A 109 -22.79 -8.20 0.56
CA ASP A 109 -24.04 -8.72 0.02
C ASP A 109 -23.86 -9.93 -0.92
N GLY A 110 -22.63 -10.33 -1.21
CA GLY A 110 -22.28 -11.46 -2.07
C GLY A 110 -22.20 -11.16 -3.57
N ARG A 111 -22.53 -9.94 -4.03
CA ARG A 111 -22.27 -9.55 -5.43
C ARG A 111 -20.80 -9.28 -5.65
N THR A 112 -20.34 -9.40 -6.90
CA THR A 112 -18.96 -9.02 -7.25
C THR A 112 -18.83 -7.51 -7.32
N LEU A 113 -17.67 -6.98 -6.91
CA LEU A 113 -17.29 -5.58 -7.11
C LEU A 113 -16.38 -5.40 -8.34
N VAL A 114 -16.16 -6.47 -9.11
CA VAL A 114 -15.58 -6.41 -10.46
C VAL A 114 -16.54 -5.70 -11.41
N THR A 115 -16.03 -4.71 -12.14
CA THR A 115 -16.77 -3.93 -13.13
C THR A 115 -16.04 -3.90 -14.47
N LYS A 116 -16.60 -3.22 -15.50
CA LYS A 116 -15.87 -3.02 -16.77
C LYS A 116 -14.58 -2.26 -16.53
N ASN A 117 -14.58 -1.27 -15.65
CA ASN A 117 -13.39 -0.50 -15.33
C ASN A 117 -12.28 -1.33 -14.67
N SER A 118 -12.61 -2.42 -13.97
CA SER A 118 -11.60 -3.38 -13.51
C SER A 118 -10.78 -3.93 -14.68
N PHE A 119 -11.43 -4.23 -15.81
CA PHE A 119 -10.73 -4.64 -17.03
C PHE A 119 -9.98 -3.47 -17.67
N ARG A 120 -10.55 -2.26 -17.72
CA ARG A 120 -9.87 -1.08 -18.30
C ARG A 120 -8.57 -0.73 -17.58
N PHE A 121 -8.54 -0.83 -16.25
CA PHE A 121 -7.32 -0.63 -15.45
C PHE A 121 -6.25 -1.68 -15.76
N LEU A 122 -6.63 -2.96 -15.84
CA LEU A 122 -5.69 -4.03 -16.23
C LEU A 122 -5.21 -3.87 -17.68
N ASN A 123 -6.10 -3.40 -18.56
CA ASN A 123 -5.79 -3.15 -19.96
C ASN A 123 -4.75 -2.05 -20.17
N THR A 124 -4.51 -1.18 -19.18
CA THR A 124 -3.41 -0.21 -19.24
C THR A 124 -2.02 -0.84 -19.36
N LEU A 125 -1.88 -2.10 -18.94
CA LEU A 125 -0.67 -2.89 -19.11
C LEU A 125 -0.49 -3.41 -20.55
N TYR A 126 -1.53 -3.30 -21.38
CA TYR A 126 -1.47 -3.57 -22.82
C TYR A 126 -1.42 -2.27 -23.64
N THR A 127 -2.27 -1.28 -23.34
CA THR A 127 -2.32 -0.01 -24.09
C THR A 127 -1.04 0.81 -23.94
N MET A 128 -0.42 0.78 -22.75
CA MET A 128 0.79 1.53 -22.43
C MET A 128 1.96 0.61 -22.00
N GLY A 129 1.80 -0.71 -22.18
CA GLY A 129 2.79 -1.71 -21.79
C GLY A 129 2.94 -1.92 -20.27
N PRO A 130 3.73 -2.94 -19.87
CA PRO A 130 3.99 -3.27 -18.47
C PRO A 130 4.61 -2.10 -17.70
N SER A 131 4.17 -1.91 -16.47
CA SER A 131 4.73 -0.90 -15.57
C SER A 131 4.59 -1.33 -14.12
N PRO A 132 5.59 -1.03 -13.25
CA PRO A 132 5.48 -1.32 -11.83
C PRO A 132 4.50 -0.40 -11.09
N GLU A 133 4.19 0.76 -11.67
CA GLU A 133 3.21 1.71 -11.13
C GLU A 133 2.06 1.94 -12.13
N PRO A 134 0.84 2.26 -11.66
CA PRO A 134 0.38 2.08 -10.29
C PRO A 134 0.52 0.63 -9.85
N ASN A 135 0.73 0.40 -8.56
CA ASN A 135 0.76 -0.96 -8.01
C ASN A 135 -0.66 -1.57 -8.05
N ILE A 136 -0.97 -2.33 -9.09
CA ILE A 136 -2.31 -2.90 -9.29
C ILE A 136 -2.49 -4.16 -8.44
N THR A 137 -3.44 -4.09 -7.51
CA THR A 137 -3.73 -5.16 -6.54
C THR A 137 -5.10 -5.75 -6.77
N ILE A 138 -5.15 -7.03 -7.13
CA ILE A 138 -6.41 -7.75 -7.27
C ILE A 138 -6.86 -8.24 -5.89
N LEU A 139 -8.03 -7.78 -5.45
CA LEU A 139 -8.71 -8.31 -4.28
C LEU A 139 -9.36 -9.65 -4.67
N TRP A 140 -8.65 -10.74 -4.41
CA TRP A 140 -8.96 -12.07 -4.90
C TRP A 140 -9.96 -12.79 -4.00
N SER A 141 -11.03 -13.31 -4.60
CA SER A 141 -11.99 -14.20 -3.95
C SER A 141 -12.26 -15.43 -4.81
N GLU A 142 -12.54 -16.56 -4.16
CA GLU A 142 -13.04 -17.77 -4.81
C GLU A 142 -14.34 -17.53 -5.57
N LYS A 143 -15.12 -16.50 -5.21
CA LYS A 143 -16.40 -16.18 -5.86
C LYS A 143 -16.30 -15.13 -6.97
N LEU A 144 -15.09 -14.64 -7.30
CA LEU A 144 -14.93 -13.73 -8.43
C LEU A 144 -15.40 -14.36 -9.76
N PRO A 145 -15.94 -13.56 -10.70
CA PRO A 145 -16.30 -14.04 -12.04
C PRO A 145 -15.12 -14.74 -12.72
N LEU A 146 -15.37 -15.94 -13.27
CA LEU A 146 -14.33 -16.75 -13.91
C LEU A 146 -13.62 -16.03 -15.07
N SER A 147 -14.36 -15.19 -15.81
CA SER A 147 -13.79 -14.35 -16.87
C SER A 147 -12.73 -13.39 -16.35
N PHE A 148 -13.01 -12.72 -15.22
CA PHE A 148 -12.05 -11.80 -14.60
C PHE A 148 -10.85 -12.54 -14.03
N LYS A 149 -11.05 -13.68 -13.35
CA LYS A 149 -9.95 -14.53 -12.86
C LYS A 149 -8.99 -14.93 -13.99
N LYS A 150 -9.54 -15.39 -15.11
CA LYS A 150 -8.75 -15.79 -16.29
C LYS A 150 -8.03 -14.60 -16.91
N PHE A 151 -8.68 -13.44 -16.98
CA PHE A 151 -8.06 -12.24 -17.54
C PHE A 151 -6.92 -11.71 -16.65
N ALA A 152 -7.12 -11.63 -15.33
CA ALA A 152 -6.06 -11.26 -14.39
C ALA A 152 -4.87 -12.23 -14.49
N ALA A 153 -5.13 -13.54 -14.52
CA ALA A 153 -4.07 -14.54 -14.70
C ALA A 153 -3.33 -14.37 -16.05
N LYS A 154 -4.05 -14.07 -17.14
CA LYS A 154 -3.46 -13.79 -18.45
C LYS A 154 -2.56 -12.56 -18.41
N VAL A 155 -3.02 -11.46 -17.81
CA VAL A 155 -2.23 -10.24 -17.63
C VAL A 155 -0.98 -10.52 -16.79
N SER A 156 -1.09 -11.28 -15.69
CA SER A 156 0.08 -11.69 -14.90
C SER A 156 1.09 -12.50 -15.71
N ILE A 157 0.64 -13.45 -16.55
CA ILE A 157 1.51 -14.23 -17.43
C ILE A 157 2.24 -13.31 -18.41
N ASP A 158 1.53 -12.32 -18.96
CA ASP A 158 2.06 -11.47 -20.01
C ASP A 158 3.01 -10.38 -19.47
N THR A 159 2.77 -9.88 -18.26
CA THR A 159 3.41 -8.64 -17.78
C THR A 159 4.12 -8.79 -16.44
N SER A 160 3.76 -9.79 -15.63
CA SER A 160 4.25 -9.95 -14.25
C SER A 160 4.09 -8.68 -13.39
N SER A 161 3.06 -7.87 -13.65
CA SER A 161 2.87 -6.54 -13.01
C SER A 161 1.66 -6.45 -12.08
N LEU A 162 1.05 -7.58 -11.70
CA LEU A 162 -0.10 -7.62 -10.80
C LEU A 162 0.27 -8.29 -9.48
N GLN A 163 -0.27 -7.78 -8.37
CA GLN A 163 -0.28 -8.46 -7.09
C GLN A 163 -1.70 -8.90 -6.70
N TYR A 164 -1.80 -9.86 -5.79
CA TYR A 164 -3.06 -10.49 -5.38
C TYR A 164 -3.14 -10.55 -3.87
N GLU A 165 -4.26 -10.10 -3.31
CA GLU A 165 -4.52 -10.10 -1.87
C GLU A 165 -5.85 -10.79 -1.57
N ASN A 166 -5.94 -11.48 -0.43
CA ASN A 166 -7.06 -12.37 -0.14
C ASN A 166 -8.29 -11.61 0.39
N ASP A 167 -9.28 -11.35 -0.49
CA ASP A 167 -10.54 -10.72 -0.14
C ASP A 167 -11.45 -11.61 0.69
N ASP A 168 -11.38 -12.93 0.54
CA ASP A 168 -12.16 -13.86 1.36
C ASP A 168 -11.69 -13.87 2.83
N LEU A 169 -10.48 -13.36 3.11
CA LEU A 169 -9.98 -13.15 4.46
C LEU A 169 -10.27 -11.73 4.96
N MET A 170 -9.83 -10.70 4.22
CA MET A 170 -9.87 -9.32 4.71
C MET A 170 -11.28 -8.74 4.81
N ARG A 171 -12.15 -9.01 3.83
CA ARG A 171 -13.53 -8.46 3.85
C ARG A 171 -14.34 -8.96 5.05
N PRO A 172 -14.35 -10.27 5.39
CA PRO A 172 -14.98 -10.74 6.62
C PRO A 172 -14.30 -10.21 7.89
N ASP A 173 -12.97 -10.06 7.91
CA ASP A 173 -12.24 -9.56 9.07
C ASP A 173 -12.62 -8.11 9.41
N PHE A 174 -12.71 -7.24 8.41
CA PHE A 174 -13.23 -5.87 8.59
C PHE A 174 -14.75 -5.79 8.67
N ASN A 175 -15.47 -6.86 8.31
CA ASN A 175 -16.90 -6.83 8.00
C ASN A 175 -17.27 -5.63 7.10
N ASN A 176 -16.43 -5.40 6.07
CA ASN A 176 -16.49 -4.22 5.21
C ASN A 176 -15.97 -4.56 3.81
N ASP A 177 -16.62 -4.04 2.78
CA ASP A 177 -16.27 -4.26 1.37
C ASP A 177 -15.70 -3.02 0.67
N ASP A 178 -15.38 -1.96 1.42
CA ASP A 178 -14.76 -0.72 0.95
C ASP A 178 -13.43 -0.44 1.66
N TYR A 179 -12.62 -1.49 1.81
CA TYR A 179 -11.22 -1.38 2.22
C TYR A 179 -10.31 -1.33 0.98
N ALA A 180 -9.15 -0.68 1.14
CA ALA A 180 -8.08 -0.62 0.15
C ALA A 180 -6.76 -1.09 0.77
N ILE A 181 -5.82 -1.47 -0.10
CA ILE A 181 -4.46 -1.83 0.29
C ILE A 181 -3.57 -0.60 0.25
N ALA A 182 -2.98 -0.25 1.39
CA ALA A 182 -1.91 0.73 1.47
C ALA A 182 -0.55 0.05 1.35
N CYS A 183 0.37 0.72 0.65
CA CYS A 183 1.71 0.22 0.37
C CYS A 183 1.63 -1.14 -0.34
N CYS A 184 2.20 -2.20 0.25
CA CYS A 184 2.20 -3.54 -0.31
C CYS A 184 0.96 -4.35 0.10
N VAL A 185 0.71 -4.50 1.41
CA VAL A 185 -0.16 -5.55 1.97
C VAL A 185 -0.99 -5.08 3.19
N SER A 186 -1.05 -3.78 3.46
CA SER A 186 -1.68 -3.24 4.69
C SER A 186 -3.09 -2.74 4.40
N PRO A 187 -4.15 -3.53 4.69
CA PRO A 187 -5.51 -3.11 4.41
C PRO A 187 -5.99 -2.03 5.39
N MET A 188 -6.78 -1.08 4.88
CA MET A 188 -7.46 -0.06 5.67
C MET A 188 -8.84 0.22 5.07
N VAL A 189 -9.85 0.41 5.92
CA VAL A 189 -11.16 0.90 5.47
C VAL A 189 -11.02 2.36 5.01
N VAL A 190 -11.38 2.63 3.75
CA VAL A 190 -11.10 3.90 3.08
C VAL A 190 -11.75 5.06 3.83
N GLY A 191 -10.97 6.12 4.10
CA GLY A 191 -11.44 7.32 4.79
C GLY A 191 -11.73 7.13 6.29
N LYS A 192 -11.59 5.92 6.85
CA LYS A 192 -11.94 5.61 8.25
C LYS A 192 -10.75 5.14 9.08
N GLN A 193 -9.69 4.68 8.43
CA GLN A 193 -8.51 4.15 9.09
C GLN A 193 -7.23 4.66 8.44
N MET A 194 -6.18 4.75 9.23
CA MET A 194 -4.81 4.97 8.78
C MET A 194 -3.84 4.12 9.62
N GLN A 195 -2.61 3.94 9.12
CA GLN A 195 -1.57 3.25 9.86
C GLN A 195 -0.39 4.18 10.12
N PHE A 196 0.14 4.09 11.33
CA PHE A 196 1.45 4.61 11.67
C PHE A 196 2.51 3.62 11.18
N PHE A 197 3.16 3.99 10.08
CA PHE A 197 4.14 3.15 9.39
C PHE A 197 5.39 2.92 10.23
N GLY A 198 5.66 1.67 10.60
CA GLY A 198 6.79 1.30 11.44
C GLY A 198 8.03 0.78 10.71
N ALA A 199 8.05 0.67 9.38
CA ALA A 199 9.07 -0.08 8.66
C ALA A 199 9.18 -1.54 9.17
N ARG A 200 10.37 -2.03 9.52
CA ARG A 200 10.57 -3.40 10.00
C ARG A 200 11.74 -3.56 10.95
N ALA A 201 11.59 -4.41 11.95
CA ALA A 201 12.69 -4.88 12.80
C ALA A 201 13.36 -6.14 12.22
N ASN A 202 14.68 -6.28 12.42
CA ASN A 202 15.46 -7.42 11.93
C ASN A 202 15.52 -8.54 12.98
N LEU A 203 14.57 -9.47 12.90
CA LEU A 203 14.41 -10.55 13.88
C LEU A 203 15.53 -11.60 13.78
N ALA A 204 16.10 -11.79 12.59
CA ALA A 204 17.26 -12.66 12.40
C ALA A 204 18.51 -12.12 13.12
N LYS A 205 18.74 -10.79 13.09
CA LYS A 205 19.83 -10.17 13.86
C LYS A 205 19.56 -10.24 15.36
N THR A 206 18.32 -10.12 15.80
CA THR A 206 17.94 -10.31 17.21
C THR A 206 18.29 -11.70 17.73
N MET A 207 18.09 -12.75 16.91
CA MET A 207 18.53 -14.11 17.26
C MET A 207 20.06 -14.19 17.40
N LEU A 208 20.82 -13.55 16.51
CA LEU A 208 22.28 -13.50 16.65
C LEU A 208 22.73 -12.75 17.90
N TYR A 209 22.00 -11.69 18.30
CA TYR A 209 22.26 -10.98 19.54
C TYR A 209 21.96 -11.86 20.75
N ALA A 210 20.89 -12.65 20.71
CA ALA A 210 20.57 -13.61 21.76
C ALA A 210 21.68 -14.65 21.96
N ILE A 211 22.27 -15.14 20.86
CA ILE A 211 23.40 -16.08 20.90
C ILE A 211 24.68 -15.40 21.41
N ASN A 212 24.96 -14.17 20.95
CA ASN A 212 26.22 -13.46 21.19
C ASN A 212 26.20 -12.52 22.41
N GLY A 213 25.24 -12.64 23.31
CA GLY A 213 25.20 -11.83 24.53
C GLY A 213 24.90 -10.33 24.29
N GLY A 214 24.19 -10.02 23.21
CA GLY A 214 23.84 -8.67 22.78
C GLY A 214 24.93 -7.93 22.00
N VAL A 215 26.04 -8.60 21.69
CA VAL A 215 27.13 -8.05 20.88
C VAL A 215 26.88 -8.29 19.39
N ASP A 216 27.08 -7.25 18.58
CA ASP A 216 26.96 -7.33 17.14
C ASP A 216 28.07 -8.18 16.52
N GLU A 217 27.69 -9.15 15.70
CA GLU A 217 28.60 -10.14 15.14
C GLU A 217 29.61 -9.54 14.15
N LYS A 218 29.29 -8.40 13.53
CA LYS A 218 30.15 -7.71 12.55
C LYS A 218 30.88 -6.52 13.16
N LEU A 219 30.15 -5.64 13.83
CA LEU A 219 30.69 -4.40 14.40
C LEU A 219 31.43 -4.63 15.72
N LYS A 220 31.26 -5.79 16.36
CA LYS A 220 31.84 -6.14 17.66
C LYS A 220 31.48 -5.14 18.77
N MET A 221 30.34 -4.48 18.64
CA MET A 221 29.80 -3.49 19.57
C MET A 221 28.69 -4.11 20.43
N GLN A 222 28.60 -3.71 21.70
CA GLN A 222 27.44 -4.03 22.52
C GLN A 222 26.24 -3.18 22.07
N VAL A 223 25.23 -3.82 21.48
CA VAL A 223 24.02 -3.14 20.96
C VAL A 223 22.81 -3.46 21.85
N GLY A 224 22.57 -4.75 22.08
CA GLY A 224 21.52 -5.21 22.98
C GLY A 224 21.98 -5.24 24.44
N PRO A 225 21.09 -5.62 25.38
CA PRO A 225 21.44 -5.77 26.79
C PRO A 225 22.60 -6.74 26.96
N LYS A 226 23.57 -6.36 27.81
CA LYS A 226 24.72 -7.21 28.10
C LYS A 226 24.25 -8.49 28.79
N SER A 227 24.53 -9.63 28.17
CA SER A 227 24.25 -10.96 28.70
C SER A 227 25.40 -11.90 28.38
N GLU A 228 25.46 -13.05 29.05
CA GLU A 228 26.45 -14.06 28.71
C GLU A 228 26.09 -14.70 27.36
N PRO A 229 27.06 -14.82 26.42
CA PRO A 229 26.83 -15.53 25.17
C PRO A 229 26.67 -17.02 25.44
N ILE A 230 25.89 -17.69 24.60
CA ILE A 230 25.69 -19.15 24.66
C ILE A 230 27.06 -19.84 24.56
N LYS A 231 27.26 -20.85 25.42
CA LYS A 231 28.51 -21.63 25.50
C LYS A 231 28.29 -23.04 24.94
N GLY A 232 29.37 -23.71 24.60
CA GLY A 232 29.35 -25.05 24.04
C GLY A 232 29.48 -25.07 22.52
N ASP A 233 29.70 -26.27 21.97
CA ASP A 233 30.06 -26.44 20.57
C ASP A 233 28.84 -26.67 19.66
N VAL A 234 27.68 -26.99 20.25
CA VAL A 234 26.43 -27.30 19.57
C VAL A 234 25.30 -26.50 20.21
N LEU A 235 24.57 -25.72 19.41
CA LEU A 235 23.43 -24.94 19.88
C LEU A 235 22.26 -25.85 20.25
N ASN A 236 21.68 -25.62 21.42
CA ASN A 236 20.43 -26.22 21.84
C ASN A 236 19.25 -25.30 21.48
N PHE A 237 18.20 -25.86 20.87
CA PHE A 237 17.04 -25.10 20.41
C PHE A 237 16.34 -24.36 21.55
N ASP A 238 16.06 -25.04 22.66
CA ASP A 238 15.32 -24.47 23.79
C ASP A 238 16.12 -23.34 24.44
N GLU A 239 17.43 -23.50 24.59
CA GLU A 239 18.32 -22.45 25.10
C GLU A 239 18.35 -21.22 24.18
N VAL A 240 18.46 -21.42 22.87
CA VAL A 240 18.46 -20.31 21.90
C VAL A 240 17.12 -19.59 21.90
N MET A 241 16.00 -20.33 21.95
CA MET A 241 14.66 -19.73 21.95
C MET A 241 14.36 -18.98 23.24
N ASP A 242 14.75 -19.51 24.40
CA ASP A 242 14.64 -18.80 25.69
C ASP A 242 15.39 -17.46 25.62
N ARG A 243 16.63 -17.46 25.12
CA ARG A 243 17.40 -16.22 24.95
C ARG A 243 16.78 -15.29 23.92
N MET A 244 16.28 -15.83 22.81
CA MET A 244 15.65 -15.04 21.76
C MET A 244 14.41 -14.31 22.28
N ASP A 245 13.58 -14.96 23.09
CA ASP A 245 12.39 -14.37 23.70
C ASP A 245 12.74 -13.15 24.57
N HIS A 246 13.74 -13.28 25.45
CA HIS A 246 14.26 -12.16 26.25
C HIS A 246 14.78 -10.99 25.39
N PHE A 247 15.41 -11.27 24.25
CA PHE A 247 15.86 -10.23 23.33
C PHE A 247 14.73 -9.65 22.48
N MET A 248 13.65 -10.39 22.24
CA MET A 248 12.44 -9.89 21.58
C MET A 248 11.70 -8.88 22.46
N ASP A 249 11.66 -9.09 23.78
CA ASP A 249 11.13 -8.10 24.73
C ASP A 249 11.88 -6.77 24.65
N TRP A 250 13.21 -6.83 24.67
CA TRP A 250 14.05 -5.65 24.50
C TRP A 250 13.81 -4.98 23.14
N LEU A 251 13.77 -5.77 22.06
CA LEU A 251 13.55 -5.26 20.71
C LEU A 251 12.19 -4.55 20.62
N ALA A 252 11.12 -5.16 21.12
CA ALA A 252 9.78 -4.59 21.09
C ALA A 252 9.72 -3.25 21.82
N LYS A 253 10.34 -3.16 23.01
CA LYS A 253 10.42 -1.91 23.77
C LYS A 253 11.14 -0.81 22.97
N GLN A 254 12.32 -1.12 22.42
CA GLN A 254 13.09 -0.13 21.65
C GLN A 254 12.34 0.31 20.40
N TYR A 255 11.73 -0.64 19.70
CA TYR A 255 11.03 -0.40 18.45
C TYR A 255 9.80 0.50 18.67
N VAL A 256 8.90 0.14 19.59
CA VAL A 256 7.70 0.93 19.89
C VAL A 256 8.07 2.31 20.44
N THR A 257 9.12 2.41 21.26
CA THR A 257 9.59 3.71 21.76
C THR A 257 10.04 4.63 20.62
N ALA A 258 10.77 4.09 19.64
CA ALA A 258 11.17 4.86 18.46
C ALA A 258 9.95 5.33 17.65
N LEU A 259 8.99 4.43 17.41
CA LEU A 259 7.78 4.76 16.64
C LEU A 259 6.90 5.80 17.35
N ASN A 260 6.77 5.73 18.67
CA ASN A 260 6.04 6.75 19.44
C ASN A 260 6.63 8.15 19.24
N ILE A 261 7.96 8.28 19.24
CA ILE A 261 8.64 9.56 18.98
C ILE A 261 8.41 9.98 17.52
N ILE A 262 8.62 9.07 16.57
CA ILE A 262 8.49 9.34 15.13
C ILE A 262 7.10 9.90 14.83
N HIS A 263 6.04 9.21 15.23
CA HIS A 263 4.68 9.60 14.86
C HIS A 263 4.18 10.81 15.62
N TYR A 264 4.59 10.99 16.89
CA TYR A 264 4.34 12.25 17.59
C TYR A 264 4.95 13.46 16.85
N MET A 265 6.20 13.32 16.38
CA MET A 265 6.87 14.40 15.64
C MET A 265 6.29 14.58 14.24
N HIS A 266 5.88 13.50 13.57
CA HIS A 266 5.26 13.58 12.25
C HIS A 266 3.93 14.33 12.31
N ASP A 267 3.06 13.99 13.25
CA ASP A 267 1.78 14.69 13.46
C ASP A 267 2.00 16.18 13.78
N LYS A 268 3.09 16.53 14.46
CA LYS A 268 3.38 17.91 14.82
C LYS A 268 3.97 18.74 13.68
N TYR A 269 4.88 18.16 12.89
CA TYR A 269 5.71 18.91 11.94
C TYR A 269 5.39 18.63 10.47
N SER A 270 4.70 17.53 10.16
CA SER A 270 4.37 17.10 8.80
C SER A 270 2.99 16.45 8.72
N TYR A 271 2.00 16.99 9.43
CA TYR A 271 0.63 16.50 9.37
C TYR A 271 0.10 16.48 7.94
N GLU A 272 -0.44 15.35 7.51
CA GLU A 272 -0.89 15.05 6.15
C GLU A 272 -2.25 15.71 5.82
N ALA A 273 -2.36 17.02 6.04
CA ALA A 273 -3.62 17.76 6.06
C ALA A 273 -4.52 17.53 4.83
N SER A 274 -3.95 17.48 3.62
CA SER A 274 -4.72 17.26 2.39
C SER A 274 -5.28 15.84 2.27
N LEU A 275 -4.62 14.84 2.85
CA LEU A 275 -5.10 13.46 2.93
C LEU A 275 -6.12 13.31 4.05
N MET A 276 -5.81 13.84 5.24
CA MET A 276 -6.68 13.74 6.41
C MET A 276 -7.98 14.53 6.26
N ALA A 277 -8.01 15.55 5.39
CA ALA A 277 -9.23 16.25 5.00
C ALA A 277 -10.24 15.37 4.23
N LEU A 278 -9.78 14.23 3.69
CA LEU A 278 -10.61 13.24 2.98
C LEU A 278 -10.91 12.00 3.85
N HIS A 279 -10.76 12.14 5.17
CA HIS A 279 -11.14 11.13 6.15
C HIS A 279 -12.27 11.64 7.05
N ASP A 280 -12.95 10.70 7.72
CA ASP A 280 -13.87 11.01 8.81
C ASP A 280 -13.15 11.76 9.94
N ARG A 281 -13.92 12.45 10.79
CA ARG A 281 -13.39 13.22 11.93
C ARG A 281 -12.47 12.38 12.82
N ASP A 282 -12.91 11.17 13.17
CA ASP A 282 -12.20 10.27 14.07
C ASP A 282 -11.69 9.08 13.26
N VAL A 283 -10.39 9.08 12.96
CA VAL A 283 -9.71 8.04 12.18
C VAL A 283 -9.08 7.02 13.12
N ILE A 284 -9.35 5.73 12.89
CA ILE A 284 -8.69 4.63 13.60
C ILE A 284 -7.22 4.62 13.21
N ARG A 285 -6.33 4.51 14.19
CA ARG A 285 -4.88 4.46 13.99
C ARG A 285 -4.32 3.16 14.54
N THR A 286 -3.56 2.44 13.72
CA THR A 286 -2.80 1.26 14.15
C THR A 286 -1.30 1.53 14.07
N MET A 287 -0.53 0.96 15.00
CA MET A 287 0.93 1.01 14.95
C MET A 287 1.43 -0.21 14.17
N ALA A 288 1.86 0.00 12.93
CA ALA A 288 2.24 -1.09 12.02
C ALA A 288 3.70 -1.51 12.24
N CYS A 289 3.92 -2.48 13.14
CA CYS A 289 5.24 -3.05 13.43
C CYS A 289 5.56 -4.21 12.48
N GLY A 290 6.52 -4.02 11.59
CA GLY A 290 6.98 -5.07 10.67
C GLY A 290 8.12 -5.90 11.25
N TYR A 291 8.27 -7.13 10.76
CA TYR A 291 9.40 -8.01 11.10
C TYR A 291 10.03 -8.59 9.84
N ARG A 292 11.32 -8.94 9.93
CA ARG A 292 12.06 -9.60 8.86
C ARG A 292 12.93 -10.73 9.37
N TRP A 293 12.86 -11.87 8.68
CA TRP A 293 13.62 -13.10 8.96
C TRP A 293 14.89 -13.27 8.10
N SER A 294 15.40 -12.21 7.48
CA SER A 294 16.61 -12.25 6.65
C SER A 294 17.68 -11.28 7.14
N VAL A 295 18.94 -11.75 7.14
CA VAL A 295 20.13 -11.00 7.59
C VAL A 295 20.66 -10.03 6.53
N ARG A 296 20.27 -10.15 5.25
CA ARG A 296 20.69 -9.24 4.14
C ARG A 296 19.50 -8.52 3.54
N CYS A 297 19.56 -7.23 3.21
CA CYS A 297 18.60 -6.56 2.30
C CYS A 297 18.72 -7.12 0.87
N CYS A 298 18.13 -8.29 0.64
CA CYS A 298 17.19 -8.66 -0.42
C CYS A 298 16.68 -10.05 -0.01
#